data_AF-A0A0G2FW30-F1
#
_entry.id   AF-A0A0G2FW30-F1
#
_cell.length_a   1.000
_cell.length_b   1.000
_cell.length_c   1.000
_cell.angle_alpha   90.00
_cell.angle_beta   90.00
_cell.angle_gamma   90.00
#
_symmetry.space_group_name_H-M   'P 1'
#
loop_
_entity.id
_entity.type
_entity.pdbx_description
1 polymer ?
#
loop_
_entity_poly.entity_id
_entity_poly.type
_entity_poly.pdbx_seq_one_letter_code
_entity_poly.pdbx_strand_id
1 'polypeptide(L)'
;MPIVPIAAAAAAAAAATSAAAYLNAKFHIAHDLRGELLTPVATAYILTRSYKKRLLNHHVLEEQAARQPDHPFLIFDAASAVDRREWTYAQFLRDVRRAARWLKDDLGVAVREIVALDGGNTPEYMILWFALDAIGAVPSFINCNLTSKALVHCVTVQTLYYSPTLTTTFLSTAPPPAIPASLTATLTPHDLRALIYTSGTTGLPKATQISTLKDLLIGHMVARSLGLSPRSRMYTCMPLYHIAAHGLCTLALLHAGGTVVLGRRFSHARFWPEVRAGRADAVQYVGELCRYLLNAPADPARDKEHDVRWFRSGDMIRLDAEGRLFFVDRLGDTFRWKAENVSTNEVSDVVGAFAQVAEANVYGVAVPHADGRCGAAAITFADGVADEEAFDFKGLAEHAVKSLPRYAVPVFVRVTPKLDYTGTLKMQKGRLKEEGMEVAKVEETGDRLYWLPPGGDRYVRFREEDYARIKNGELKL
;
A
#
# COMPACT_ATOMS: atom_id res chain seq x y z
N MET A 1 46.65 -22.04 -9.14
CA MET A 1 45.20 -21.74 -9.21
C MET A 1 44.48 -22.99 -9.69
N PRO A 2 43.69 -23.70 -8.86
CA PRO A 2 42.97 -24.87 -9.34
C PRO A 2 41.69 -24.42 -10.05
N ILE A 3 41.48 -24.96 -11.25
CA ILE A 3 40.30 -24.78 -12.09
C ILE A 3 39.17 -25.58 -11.44
N VAL A 4 38.15 -24.89 -10.90
CA VAL A 4 36.92 -25.52 -10.43
C VAL A 4 36.15 -26.02 -11.67
N PRO A 5 35.68 -27.28 -11.70
CA PRO A 5 35.03 -27.84 -12.89
C PRO A 5 33.66 -27.20 -13.11
N ILE A 6 33.45 -26.66 -14.31
CA ILE A 6 32.20 -26.04 -14.81
C ILE A 6 30.97 -26.96 -14.61
N ALA A 7 31.18 -28.27 -14.53
CA ALA A 7 30.13 -29.26 -14.26
C ALA A 7 29.45 -29.10 -12.88
N ALA A 8 30.17 -28.68 -11.84
CA ALA A 8 29.59 -28.49 -10.51
C ALA A 8 28.68 -27.25 -10.44
N ALA A 9 29.02 -26.19 -11.18
CA ALA A 9 28.20 -24.99 -11.31
C ALA A 9 26.93 -25.25 -12.13
N ALA A 10 27.01 -26.07 -13.18
CA ALA A 10 25.86 -26.46 -13.99
C ALA A 10 24.86 -27.35 -13.23
N ALA A 11 25.35 -28.27 -12.39
CA ALA A 11 24.51 -29.13 -11.55
C ALA A 11 23.79 -28.32 -10.45
N ALA A 12 24.47 -27.35 -9.83
CA ALA A 12 23.86 -26.45 -8.84
C ALA A 12 22.79 -25.54 -9.46
N ALA A 13 23.02 -25.06 -10.69
CA ALA A 13 22.02 -24.28 -11.44
C ALA A 13 20.81 -25.13 -11.80
N ALA A 14 21.00 -26.36 -12.32
CA ALA A 14 19.91 -27.26 -12.67
C ALA A 14 19.06 -27.69 -11.45
N ALA A 15 19.69 -27.92 -10.29
CA ALA A 15 19.00 -28.23 -9.04
C ALA A 15 18.21 -27.03 -8.48
N ALA A 16 18.72 -25.80 -8.64
CA ALA A 16 18.00 -24.59 -8.27
C ALA A 16 16.77 -24.36 -9.17
N THR A 17 16.89 -24.62 -10.47
CA THR A 17 15.79 -24.47 -11.43
C THR A 17 14.70 -25.53 -11.24
N SER A 18 15.07 -26.78 -10.93
CA SER A 18 14.11 -27.85 -10.66
C SER A 18 13.40 -27.69 -9.31
N ALA A 19 14.10 -27.20 -8.28
CA ALA A 19 13.49 -26.81 -7.01
C ALA A 19 12.53 -25.63 -7.18
N ALA A 20 12.90 -24.61 -7.97
CA ALA A 20 12.03 -23.49 -8.30
C ALA A 20 10.78 -23.92 -9.08
N ALA A 21 10.93 -24.83 -10.06
CA ALA A 21 9.83 -25.40 -10.84
C ALA A 21 8.87 -26.24 -9.98
N TYR A 22 9.41 -27.07 -9.07
CA TYR A 22 8.63 -27.86 -8.13
C TYR A 22 7.86 -26.98 -7.13
N LEU A 23 8.52 -25.95 -6.58
CA LEU A 23 7.89 -24.99 -5.67
C LEU A 23 6.82 -24.15 -6.39
N ASN A 24 7.06 -23.78 -7.64
CA ASN A 24 6.08 -23.10 -8.48
C ASN A 24 4.85 -23.97 -8.78
N ALA A 25 5.05 -25.26 -9.06
CA ALA A 25 3.96 -26.21 -9.29
C ALA A 25 3.16 -26.52 -8.01
N LYS A 26 3.81 -26.51 -6.84
CA LYS A 26 3.19 -26.83 -5.54
C LYS A 26 2.46 -25.65 -4.89
N PHE A 27 2.95 -24.43 -5.10
CA PHE A 27 2.45 -23.22 -4.44
C PHE A 27 1.84 -22.21 -5.42
N HIS A 28 1.67 -22.58 -6.69
CA HIS A 28 1.04 -21.75 -7.74
C HIS A 28 1.62 -20.32 -7.85
N ILE A 29 2.91 -20.15 -7.55
CA ILE A 29 3.59 -18.85 -7.45
C ILE A 29 3.45 -18.06 -8.76
N ALA A 30 3.61 -18.71 -9.92
CA ALA A 30 3.44 -18.11 -11.25
C ALA A 30 2.02 -17.60 -11.56
N HIS A 31 1.00 -18.14 -10.88
CA HIS A 31 -0.36 -17.64 -11.02
C HIS A 31 -0.56 -16.33 -10.24
N ASP A 32 0.10 -16.21 -9.08
CA ASP A 32 0.15 -14.97 -8.28
C ASP A 32 1.07 -13.88 -8.91
N LEU A 33 1.97 -14.29 -9.81
CA LEU A 33 2.90 -13.43 -10.56
C LEU A 33 2.25 -12.64 -11.72
N ARG A 34 0.94 -12.80 -11.99
CA ARG A 34 0.25 -12.02 -13.06
C ARG A 34 0.05 -10.53 -12.73
N GLY A 35 0.38 -10.09 -11.51
CA GLY A 35 0.61 -8.68 -11.20
C GLY A 35 2.11 -8.39 -11.25
N GLU A 36 2.50 -7.29 -11.91
CA GLU A 36 3.87 -6.85 -12.20
C GLU A 36 4.80 -6.57 -10.99
N LEU A 37 4.63 -7.26 -9.85
CA LEU A 37 5.23 -6.89 -8.57
C LEU A 37 6.40 -7.76 -8.07
N LEU A 38 6.79 -8.80 -8.80
CA LEU A 38 7.77 -9.77 -8.28
C LEU A 38 8.93 -9.97 -9.27
N THR A 39 9.94 -9.12 -9.10
CA THR A 39 11.25 -9.33 -9.71
C THR A 39 11.84 -10.71 -9.33
N PRO A 40 12.75 -11.31 -10.11
CA PRO A 40 13.39 -12.58 -9.76
C PRO A 40 13.99 -12.61 -8.35
N VAL A 41 14.45 -11.46 -7.87
CA VAL A 41 14.96 -11.27 -6.50
C VAL A 41 13.86 -11.49 -5.45
N ALA A 42 12.69 -10.93 -5.68
CA ALA A 42 11.56 -11.05 -4.76
C ALA A 42 11.00 -12.49 -4.75
N THR A 43 10.98 -13.15 -5.91
CA THR A 43 10.64 -14.59 -6.00
C THR A 43 11.64 -15.44 -5.23
N ALA A 44 12.94 -15.23 -5.42
CA ALA A 44 13.98 -15.97 -4.70
C ALA A 44 13.90 -15.74 -3.17
N TYR A 45 13.62 -14.51 -2.75
CA TYR A 45 13.44 -14.16 -1.34
C TYR A 45 12.30 -14.97 -0.69
N ILE A 46 11.14 -15.02 -1.35
CA ILE A 46 9.97 -15.74 -0.85
C ILE A 46 10.15 -17.26 -0.88
N LEU A 47 10.74 -17.81 -1.93
CA LEU A 47 11.04 -19.25 -1.99
C LEU A 47 11.96 -19.65 -0.83
N THR A 48 12.99 -18.86 -0.57
CA THR A 48 13.93 -19.10 0.54
C THR A 48 13.23 -19.04 1.89
N ARG A 49 12.40 -18.01 2.11
CA ARG A 49 11.63 -17.82 3.36
C ARG A 49 10.62 -18.95 3.58
N SER A 50 9.93 -19.37 2.52
CA SER A 50 8.96 -20.47 2.53
C SER A 50 9.62 -21.81 2.83
N TYR A 51 10.76 -22.10 2.19
CA TYR A 51 11.55 -23.31 2.45
C TYR A 51 12.04 -23.37 3.89
N LYS A 52 12.53 -22.25 4.43
CA LYS A 52 12.98 -22.14 5.82
C LYS A 52 11.85 -22.08 6.86
N LYS A 53 10.58 -22.05 6.42
CA LYS A 53 9.42 -21.81 7.30
C LYS A 53 9.52 -20.52 8.11
N ARG A 54 10.15 -19.49 7.54
CA ARG A 54 10.37 -18.18 8.16
C ARG A 54 9.63 -17.09 7.41
N LEU A 55 8.30 -17.17 7.42
CA LEU A 55 7.41 -16.31 6.60
C LEU A 55 6.97 -15.00 7.27
N LEU A 56 7.19 -14.87 8.59
CA LEU A 56 6.78 -13.72 9.40
C LEU A 56 7.82 -12.61 9.47
N ASN A 57 7.37 -11.36 9.68
CA ASN A 57 8.25 -10.22 9.91
C ASN A 57 9.02 -10.35 11.23
N HIS A 58 8.48 -11.06 12.22
CA HIS A 58 9.20 -11.48 13.43
C HIS A 58 10.51 -12.21 13.10
N HIS A 59 10.53 -13.08 12.08
CA HIS A 59 11.75 -13.79 11.71
C HIS A 59 12.83 -12.86 11.15
N VAL A 60 12.42 -11.78 10.48
CA VAL A 60 13.31 -10.72 10.03
C VAL A 60 13.86 -9.98 11.24
N LEU A 61 13.02 -9.66 12.23
CA LEU A 61 13.46 -9.04 13.48
C LEU A 61 14.49 -9.91 14.24
N GLU A 62 14.28 -11.22 14.33
CA GLU A 62 15.25 -12.14 14.92
C GLU A 62 16.59 -12.13 14.20
N GLU A 63 16.57 -12.13 12.86
CA GLU A 63 17.78 -12.11 12.04
C GLU A 63 18.54 -10.79 12.20
N GLN A 64 17.84 -9.66 12.25
CA GLN A 64 18.46 -8.37 12.50
C GLN A 64 19.02 -8.28 13.92
N ALA A 65 18.29 -8.75 14.94
CA ALA A 65 18.78 -8.78 16.32
C ALA A 65 19.99 -9.70 16.50
N ALA A 66 20.07 -10.81 15.77
CA ALA A 66 21.24 -11.68 15.77
C ALA A 66 22.44 -11.03 15.06
N ARG A 67 22.21 -10.28 13.98
CA ARG A 67 23.25 -9.61 13.20
C ARG A 67 23.79 -8.33 13.86
N GLN A 68 22.91 -7.55 14.48
CA GLN A 68 23.20 -6.21 15.00
C GLN A 68 22.40 -5.92 16.30
N PRO A 69 22.67 -6.67 17.38
CA PRO A 69 21.87 -6.63 18.61
C PRO A 69 21.78 -5.25 19.26
N ASP A 70 22.87 -4.47 19.21
CA ASP A 70 22.99 -3.17 19.88
C ASP A 70 22.58 -1.99 18.99
N HIS A 71 22.24 -2.23 17.71
CA HIS A 71 21.85 -1.17 16.80
C HIS A 71 20.42 -0.68 17.13
N PRO A 72 20.16 0.65 17.16
CA PRO A 72 18.82 1.18 17.43
C PRO A 72 17.83 0.78 16.36
N PHE A 73 16.74 0.13 16.77
CA PHE A 73 15.61 -0.17 15.90
C PHE A 73 14.49 0.87 16.01
N LEU A 74 14.19 1.32 17.23
CA LEU A 74 13.11 2.26 17.50
C LEU A 74 13.58 3.39 18.41
N ILE A 75 13.28 4.62 18.01
CA ILE A 75 13.42 5.84 18.81
C ILE A 75 12.06 6.50 18.87
N PHE A 76 11.50 6.63 20.05
CA PHE A 76 10.18 7.21 20.27
C PHE A 76 10.29 8.57 20.94
N ASP A 77 9.51 9.54 20.46
CA ASP A 77 9.41 10.89 21.02
C ASP A 77 10.80 11.54 21.21
N ALA A 78 11.61 11.52 20.15
CA ALA A 78 13.05 11.74 20.20
C ALA A 78 13.49 13.08 20.83
N ALA A 79 12.64 14.11 20.77
CA ALA A 79 12.90 15.43 21.34
C ALA A 79 12.31 15.63 22.75
N SER A 80 11.52 14.67 23.26
CA SER A 80 10.93 14.79 24.59
C SER A 80 11.96 14.52 25.67
N ALA A 81 12.11 15.44 26.63
CA ALA A 81 12.99 15.26 27.78
C ALA A 81 12.46 14.19 28.77
N VAL A 82 11.15 13.92 28.73
CA VAL A 82 10.47 13.05 29.70
C VAL A 82 10.11 11.70 29.08
N ASP A 83 9.66 11.71 27.82
CA ASP A 83 9.06 10.54 27.18
C ASP A 83 9.95 9.84 26.15
N ARG A 84 11.15 10.38 25.88
CA ARG A 84 12.08 9.77 24.92
C ARG A 84 12.44 8.38 25.39
N ARG A 85 12.21 7.40 24.51
CA ARG A 85 12.57 6.01 24.75
C ARG A 85 13.18 5.39 23.52
N GLU A 86 14.17 4.52 23.71
CA GLU A 86 14.90 3.89 22.62
C GLU A 86 15.03 2.39 22.87
N TRP A 87 14.95 1.63 21.78
CA TRP A 87 15.17 0.19 21.77
C TRP A 87 16.21 -0.17 20.73
N THR A 88 17.22 -0.92 21.15
CA THR A 88 18.04 -1.70 20.22
C THR A 88 17.23 -2.86 19.64
N TYR A 89 17.72 -3.47 18.56
CA TYR A 89 17.11 -4.68 18.00
C TYR A 89 16.96 -5.81 19.05
N ALA A 90 17.97 -6.03 19.89
CA ALA A 90 17.91 -7.05 20.94
C ALA A 90 16.88 -6.70 22.03
N GLN A 91 16.81 -5.43 22.45
CA GLN A 91 15.83 -4.97 23.45
C GLN A 91 14.40 -5.06 22.91
N PHE A 92 14.17 -4.64 21.67
CA PHE A 92 12.85 -4.71 21.04
C PHE A 92 12.40 -6.16 20.87
N LEU A 93 13.27 -7.05 20.36
CA LEU A 93 12.97 -8.48 20.23
C LEU A 93 12.66 -9.13 21.59
N ARG A 94 13.40 -8.77 22.64
CA ARG A 94 13.13 -9.25 24.00
C ARG A 94 11.71 -8.86 24.43
N ASP A 95 11.33 -7.61 24.25
CA ASP A 95 10.01 -7.14 24.71
C ASP A 95 8.88 -7.72 23.84
N VAL A 96 9.10 -7.90 22.53
CA VAL A 96 8.21 -8.67 21.62
C VAL A 96 8.01 -10.10 22.11
N ARG A 97 9.08 -10.81 22.52
CA ARG A 97 8.98 -12.19 23.02
C ARG A 97 8.23 -12.27 24.35
N ARG A 98 8.30 -11.24 25.21
CA ARG A 98 7.50 -11.17 26.44
C ARG A 98 6.03 -11.03 26.12
N ALA A 99 5.69 -10.04 25.30
CA ALA A 99 4.31 -9.80 24.88
C ALA A 99 3.73 -11.01 24.14
N ALA A 100 4.50 -11.67 23.28
CA ALA A 100 4.09 -12.87 22.55
C ALA A 100 3.70 -14.02 23.50
N ARG A 101 4.49 -14.27 24.55
CA ARG A 101 4.14 -15.28 25.55
C ARG A 101 2.94 -14.90 26.38
N TRP A 102 2.85 -13.65 26.81
CA TRP A 102 1.65 -13.19 27.50
C TRP A 102 0.38 -13.43 26.66
N LEU A 103 0.40 -13.00 25.39
CA LEU A 103 -0.71 -13.20 24.46
C LEU A 103 -1.06 -14.69 24.31
N LYS A 104 -0.07 -15.55 24.15
CA LYS A 104 -0.29 -16.98 23.88
C LYS A 104 -0.61 -17.80 25.13
N ASP A 105 0.15 -17.62 26.20
CA ASP A 105 0.14 -18.48 27.38
C ASP A 105 -0.88 -18.01 28.42
N ASP A 106 -1.04 -16.70 28.59
CA ASP A 106 -1.94 -16.14 29.61
C ASP A 106 -3.31 -15.75 29.00
N LEU A 107 -3.32 -15.19 27.78
CA LEU A 107 -4.56 -14.85 27.07
C LEU A 107 -5.06 -15.93 26.11
N GLY A 108 -4.27 -16.98 25.85
CA GLY A 108 -4.68 -18.10 25.02
C GLY A 108 -4.81 -17.77 23.53
N VAL A 109 -4.21 -16.67 23.04
CA VAL A 109 -4.30 -16.25 21.63
C VAL A 109 -3.71 -17.33 20.73
N ALA A 110 -4.52 -17.80 19.79
CA ALA A 110 -4.18 -18.89 18.88
C ALA A 110 -3.53 -18.41 17.58
N VAL A 111 -2.82 -19.33 16.92
CA VAL A 111 -2.30 -19.12 15.56
C VAL A 111 -3.47 -18.86 14.61
N ARG A 112 -3.37 -17.85 13.73
CA ARG A 112 -4.43 -17.35 12.83
C ARG A 112 -5.61 -16.65 13.51
N GLU A 113 -5.62 -16.52 14.84
CA GLU A 113 -6.67 -15.75 15.52
C GLU A 113 -6.56 -14.27 15.16
N ILE A 114 -7.71 -13.64 14.85
CA ILE A 114 -7.79 -12.22 14.52
C ILE A 114 -7.91 -11.44 15.81
N VAL A 115 -6.94 -10.57 16.06
CA VAL A 115 -6.86 -9.75 17.26
C VAL A 115 -6.89 -8.28 16.86
N ALA A 116 -7.94 -7.55 17.26
CA ALA A 116 -8.00 -6.13 17.01
C ALA A 116 -7.04 -5.35 17.93
N LEU A 117 -6.26 -4.46 17.32
CA LEU A 117 -5.33 -3.54 17.96
C LEU A 117 -5.84 -2.11 17.82
N ASP A 118 -6.32 -1.55 18.92
CA ASP A 118 -6.81 -0.18 19.01
C ASP A 118 -5.88 0.67 19.87
N GLY A 119 -5.22 1.66 19.26
CA GLY A 119 -4.29 2.55 19.94
C GLY A 119 -3.54 3.50 19.01
N GLY A 120 -2.99 4.56 19.60
CA GLY A 120 -2.14 5.52 18.89
C GLY A 120 -0.68 5.09 18.80
N ASN A 121 0.16 5.94 18.19
CA ASN A 121 1.59 5.67 18.06
C ASN A 121 2.27 5.61 19.43
N THR A 122 2.68 4.40 19.80
CA THR A 122 3.47 4.11 21.00
C THR A 122 4.40 2.92 20.72
N PRO A 123 5.54 2.81 21.41
CA PRO A 123 6.40 1.62 21.39
C PRO A 123 5.63 0.34 21.72
N GLU A 124 4.73 0.42 22.69
CA GLU A 124 3.91 -0.70 23.13
C GLU A 124 2.98 -1.22 22.05
N TYR A 125 2.30 -0.32 21.33
CA TYR A 125 1.46 -0.68 20.18
C TYR A 125 2.28 -1.45 19.14
N MET A 126 3.50 -0.97 18.86
CA MET A 126 4.41 -1.62 17.92
C MET A 126 4.91 -2.97 18.45
N ILE A 127 5.21 -3.08 19.76
CA ILE A 127 5.60 -4.35 20.40
C ILE A 127 4.45 -5.37 20.31
N LEU A 128 3.21 -4.98 20.59
CA LEU A 128 2.03 -5.86 20.50
C LEU A 128 1.78 -6.32 19.06
N TRP A 129 1.92 -5.42 18.09
CA TRP A 129 1.86 -5.79 16.67
C TRP A 129 2.87 -6.89 16.34
N PHE A 130 4.15 -6.68 16.65
CA PHE A 130 5.19 -7.67 16.37
C PHE A 130 5.03 -8.96 17.19
N ALA A 131 4.45 -8.88 18.39
CA ALA A 131 4.17 -10.03 19.24
C ALA A 131 3.05 -10.91 18.67
N LEU A 132 1.96 -10.30 18.18
CA LEU A 132 0.90 -11.01 17.46
C LEU A 132 1.43 -11.67 16.19
N ASP A 133 2.27 -10.95 15.42
CA ASP A 133 2.95 -11.53 14.27
C ASP A 133 3.78 -12.74 14.67
N ALA A 134 4.57 -12.64 15.73
CA ALA A 134 5.48 -13.68 16.19
C ALA A 134 4.80 -14.99 16.62
N ILE A 135 3.58 -14.92 17.17
CA ILE A 135 2.78 -16.10 17.51
C ILE A 135 1.92 -16.60 16.35
N GLY A 136 1.99 -15.96 15.18
CA GLY A 136 1.23 -16.32 14.01
C GLY A 136 -0.25 -15.88 14.05
N ALA A 137 -0.63 -15.02 14.99
CA ALA A 137 -1.94 -14.36 15.03
C ALA A 137 -2.05 -13.31 13.91
N VAL A 138 -3.24 -12.74 13.75
CA VAL A 138 -3.59 -11.75 12.71
C VAL A 138 -3.97 -10.44 13.37
N PRO A 139 -3.05 -9.47 13.49
CA PRO A 139 -3.40 -8.12 13.94
C PRO A 139 -4.42 -7.47 12.99
N SER A 140 -5.50 -6.95 13.59
CA SER A 140 -6.52 -6.14 12.93
C SER A 140 -6.36 -4.69 13.39
N PHE A 141 -5.81 -3.84 12.53
CA PHE A 141 -5.37 -2.50 12.86
C PHE A 141 -6.53 -1.51 12.88
N ILE A 142 -6.99 -1.13 14.08
CA ILE A 142 -8.14 -0.25 14.25
C ILE A 142 -7.69 1.20 14.32
N ASN A 143 -8.42 2.08 13.63
CA ASN A 143 -8.24 3.51 13.79
C ASN A 143 -8.87 3.95 15.12
N CYS A 144 -8.04 4.35 16.07
CA CYS A 144 -8.44 4.75 17.43
C CYS A 144 -9.26 6.05 17.50
N ASN A 145 -9.50 6.72 16.38
CA ASN A 145 -10.41 7.87 16.30
C ASN A 145 -11.83 7.46 15.86
N LEU A 146 -12.06 6.18 15.51
CA LEU A 146 -13.39 5.70 15.16
C LEU A 146 -14.30 5.70 16.38
N THR A 147 -15.56 6.08 16.16
CA THR A 147 -16.60 6.04 17.20
C THR A 147 -17.87 5.40 16.67
N SER A 148 -18.79 5.04 17.57
CA SER A 148 -20.14 4.60 17.24
C SER A 148 -20.17 3.39 16.29
N LYS A 149 -21.11 3.37 15.33
CA LYS A 149 -21.33 2.25 14.39
C LYS A 149 -20.07 1.85 13.60
N ALA A 150 -19.19 2.80 13.29
CA ALA A 150 -17.96 2.53 12.57
C ALA A 150 -16.95 1.73 13.42
N LEU A 151 -16.83 2.06 14.71
CA LEU A 151 -16.01 1.28 15.63
C LEU A 151 -16.60 -0.13 15.83
N VAL A 152 -17.91 -0.23 16.13
CA VAL A 152 -18.61 -1.51 16.33
C VAL A 152 -18.43 -2.44 15.13
N HIS A 153 -18.48 -1.89 13.90
CA HIS A 153 -18.24 -2.64 12.68
C HIS A 153 -16.82 -3.24 12.60
N CYS A 154 -15.81 -2.54 13.13
CA CYS A 154 -14.42 -2.98 13.06
C CYS A 154 -14.03 -3.95 14.19
N VAL A 155 -14.77 -3.99 15.30
CA VAL A 155 -14.41 -4.75 16.53
C VAL A 155 -15.25 -6.01 16.76
N THR A 156 -15.90 -6.58 15.73
CA THR A 156 -16.68 -7.83 15.85
C THR A 156 -15.83 -9.10 16.04
N VAL A 157 -14.53 -8.94 16.28
CA VAL A 157 -13.52 -9.99 16.51
C VAL A 157 -12.92 -9.82 17.91
N GLN A 158 -12.14 -10.80 18.40
CA GLN A 158 -11.47 -10.66 19.69
C GLN A 158 -10.64 -9.36 19.70
N THR A 159 -10.99 -8.43 20.59
CA THR A 159 -10.45 -7.08 20.58
C THR A 159 -9.58 -6.85 21.80
N LEU A 160 -8.29 -6.62 21.57
CA LEU A 160 -7.32 -6.22 22.58
C LEU A 160 -7.25 -4.69 22.59
N TYR A 161 -7.96 -4.10 23.54
CA TYR A 161 -7.87 -2.67 23.80
C TYR A 161 -6.52 -2.37 24.45
N TYR A 162 -5.66 -1.64 23.73
CA TYR A 162 -4.42 -1.17 24.33
C TYR A 162 -4.69 0.11 25.14
N SER A 163 -4.44 0.02 26.44
CA SER A 163 -4.33 1.17 27.34
C SER A 163 -2.90 1.23 27.87
N PRO A 164 -2.32 2.42 28.11
CA PRO A 164 -1.03 2.56 28.80
C PRO A 164 -0.94 1.76 30.10
N THR A 165 -2.05 1.50 30.80
CA THR A 165 -2.12 0.66 32.01
C THR A 165 -1.87 -0.84 31.78
N LEU A 166 -1.90 -1.36 30.54
CA LEU A 166 -1.51 -2.75 30.25
C LEU A 166 0.01 -2.98 30.29
N THR A 167 0.82 -1.92 30.29
CA THR A 167 2.29 -2.04 30.30
C THR A 167 2.87 -2.57 31.61
N THR A 168 2.19 -2.36 32.74
CA THR A 168 2.69 -2.76 34.06
C THR A 168 2.63 -4.26 34.32
N THR A 169 1.87 -5.02 33.52
CA THR A 169 1.54 -6.42 33.87
C THR A 169 2.53 -7.46 33.30
N PHE A 170 3.36 -7.14 32.30
CA PHE A 170 4.15 -8.17 31.57
C PHE A 170 5.66 -7.92 31.40
N LEU A 171 6.21 -6.85 31.97
CA LEU A 171 7.64 -6.52 31.87
C LEU A 171 8.46 -7.08 33.05
N SER A 172 8.46 -8.41 33.21
CA SER A 172 9.44 -9.12 34.06
C SER A 172 10.86 -8.86 33.57
N THR A 173 11.88 -8.81 34.45
CA THR A 173 13.28 -8.52 34.07
C THR A 173 14.03 -9.71 33.45
N ALA A 174 13.55 -10.95 33.62
CA ALA A 174 14.22 -12.15 33.10
C ALA A 174 14.16 -12.26 31.55
N PRO A 175 15.20 -12.80 30.89
CA PRO A 175 15.21 -12.99 29.44
C PRO A 175 14.16 -14.04 29.01
N PRO A 176 13.27 -13.69 28.07
CA PRO A 176 12.33 -14.62 27.45
C PRO A 176 13.00 -15.82 26.77
N PRO A 177 12.50 -17.06 26.94
CA PRO A 177 12.77 -18.10 25.95
C PRO A 177 12.30 -17.65 24.55
N ALA A 178 12.92 -18.22 23.52
CA ALA A 178 12.52 -17.98 22.14
C ALA A 178 11.11 -18.55 21.88
N ILE A 179 10.41 -17.97 20.90
CA ILE A 179 9.11 -18.49 20.47
C ILE A 179 9.36 -19.78 19.69
N PRO A 180 8.70 -20.91 20.02
CA PRO A 180 8.94 -22.18 19.36
C PRO A 180 8.65 -22.10 17.86
N ALA A 181 9.61 -22.49 17.02
CA ALA A 181 9.44 -22.49 15.56
C ALA A 181 8.28 -23.40 15.09
N SER A 182 7.94 -24.42 15.87
CA SER A 182 6.78 -25.30 15.60
C SER A 182 5.44 -24.56 15.61
N LEU A 183 5.33 -23.45 16.35
CA LEU A 183 4.10 -22.67 16.47
C LEU A 183 3.64 -22.12 15.11
N THR A 184 4.59 -21.67 14.29
CA THR A 184 4.34 -20.97 13.02
C THR A 184 4.71 -21.81 11.80
N ALA A 185 5.15 -23.06 11.99
CA ALA A 185 5.60 -23.96 10.94
C ALA A 185 4.51 -24.34 9.91
N THR A 186 3.25 -24.28 10.32
CA THR A 186 2.08 -24.58 9.47
C THR A 186 1.61 -23.38 8.64
N LEU A 187 2.20 -22.20 8.82
CA LEU A 187 1.84 -21.03 8.03
C LEU A 187 2.27 -21.17 6.57
N THR A 188 1.48 -20.57 5.70
CA THR A 188 1.61 -20.57 4.26
C THR A 188 1.65 -19.13 3.74
N PRO A 189 2.18 -18.88 2.53
CA PRO A 189 2.19 -17.56 1.94
C PRO A 189 0.79 -16.91 1.79
N HIS A 190 -0.27 -17.70 1.68
CA HIS A 190 -1.64 -17.22 1.46
C HIS A 190 -2.42 -16.96 2.75
N ASP A 191 -1.90 -17.39 3.90
CA ASP A 191 -2.57 -17.13 5.18
C ASP A 191 -2.72 -15.62 5.39
N LEU A 192 -3.90 -15.23 5.88
CA LEU A 192 -4.17 -13.87 6.33
C LEU A 192 -3.14 -13.48 7.40
N ARG A 193 -2.60 -12.26 7.29
CA ARG A 193 -1.52 -11.76 8.15
C ARG A 193 -1.87 -10.45 8.84
N ALA A 194 -2.60 -9.57 8.16
CA ALA A 194 -3.08 -8.34 8.76
C ALA A 194 -4.40 -7.91 8.13
N LEU A 195 -5.22 -7.22 8.93
CA LEU A 195 -6.37 -6.45 8.45
C LEU A 195 -6.07 -4.97 8.65
N ILE A 196 -6.04 -4.20 7.57
CA ILE A 196 -5.88 -2.75 7.62
C ILE A 196 -7.15 -2.10 7.08
N TYR A 197 -7.82 -1.30 7.90
CA TYR A 197 -9.05 -0.65 7.49
C TYR A 197 -8.75 0.58 6.64
N THR A 198 -9.44 0.67 5.51
CA THR A 198 -9.43 1.87 4.68
C THR A 198 -10.72 2.64 4.93
N SER A 199 -10.62 3.98 4.93
CA SER A 199 -11.79 4.84 4.92
C SER A 199 -12.52 4.63 3.59
N GLY A 200 -13.49 3.73 3.60
CA GLY A 200 -14.41 3.54 2.48
C GLY A 200 -15.16 4.83 2.22
N THR A 201 -15.44 5.09 0.95
CA THR A 201 -15.94 6.39 0.50
C THR A 201 -17.46 6.56 0.70
N THR A 202 -18.22 5.48 0.91
CA THR A 202 -19.69 5.47 1.10
C THR A 202 -20.20 4.46 2.15
N GLY A 203 -19.39 4.07 3.15
CA GLY A 203 -19.85 3.09 4.13
C GLY A 203 -18.95 2.90 5.35
N LEU A 204 -19.26 1.88 6.14
CA LEU A 204 -18.44 1.48 7.27
C LEU A 204 -17.03 1.07 6.79
N PRO A 205 -15.97 1.26 7.60
CA PRO A 205 -14.60 1.00 7.18
C PRO A 205 -14.40 -0.43 6.65
N LYS A 206 -13.75 -0.57 5.49
CA LYS A 206 -13.52 -1.89 4.87
C LYS A 206 -12.17 -2.45 5.27
N ALA A 207 -12.16 -3.68 5.79
CA ALA A 207 -10.95 -4.40 6.16
C ALA A 207 -10.20 -4.87 4.91
N THR A 208 -9.05 -4.27 4.62
CA THR A 208 -8.16 -4.75 3.56
C THR A 208 -7.38 -5.94 4.10
N GLN A 209 -7.58 -7.10 3.47
CA GLN A 209 -6.86 -8.32 3.79
C GLN A 209 -5.44 -8.26 3.21
N ILE A 210 -4.45 -8.49 4.07
CA ILE A 210 -3.05 -8.61 3.68
C ILE A 210 -2.62 -10.05 3.96
N SER A 211 -2.20 -10.77 2.93
CA SER A 211 -1.64 -12.11 3.06
C SER A 211 -0.21 -12.08 3.59
N THR A 212 0.25 -13.19 4.16
CA THR A 212 1.61 -13.35 4.71
C THR A 212 2.68 -13.04 3.65
N LEU A 213 2.47 -13.50 2.42
CA LEU A 213 3.32 -13.17 1.28
C LEU A 213 3.41 -11.66 1.05
N LYS A 214 2.26 -11.00 0.94
CA LYS A 214 2.16 -9.58 0.62
C LYS A 214 2.80 -8.74 1.71
N ASP A 215 2.56 -9.08 2.97
CA ASP A 215 3.11 -8.35 4.11
C ASP A 215 4.64 -8.40 4.15
N LEU A 216 5.21 -9.59 3.95
CA LEU A 216 6.65 -9.79 3.92
C LEU A 216 7.31 -9.11 2.71
N LEU A 217 6.66 -9.13 1.55
CA LEU A 217 7.16 -8.51 0.31
C LEU A 217 7.13 -6.98 0.37
N ILE A 218 6.11 -6.37 0.97
CA ILE A 218 6.03 -4.91 1.07
C ILE A 218 7.27 -4.36 1.79
N GLY A 219 7.62 -4.93 2.95
CA GLY A 219 8.83 -4.53 3.67
C GLY A 219 10.10 -4.70 2.84
N HIS A 220 10.27 -5.89 2.25
CA HIS A 220 11.46 -6.23 1.47
C HIS A 220 11.65 -5.34 0.23
N MET A 221 10.58 -5.16 -0.55
CA MET A 221 10.63 -4.42 -1.81
C MET A 221 10.79 -2.93 -1.58
N VAL A 222 10.09 -2.36 -0.59
CA VAL A 222 10.24 -0.93 -0.25
C VAL A 222 11.63 -0.63 0.28
N ALA A 223 12.21 -1.51 1.11
CA ALA A 223 13.58 -1.36 1.57
C ALA A 223 14.57 -1.28 0.40
N ARG A 224 14.41 -2.16 -0.60
CA ARG A 224 15.27 -2.22 -1.78
C ARG A 224 15.06 -1.05 -2.73
N SER A 225 13.81 -0.69 -3.02
CA SER A 225 13.51 0.39 -3.97
C SER A 225 13.99 1.74 -3.49
N LEU A 226 13.98 1.96 -2.17
CA LEU A 226 14.49 3.19 -1.55
C LEU A 226 16.00 3.12 -1.23
N GLY A 227 16.68 2.01 -1.51
CA GLY A 227 18.10 1.85 -1.20
C GLY A 227 18.39 1.97 0.30
N LEU A 228 17.46 1.56 1.17
CA LEU A 228 17.64 1.64 2.61
C LEU A 228 18.75 0.71 3.07
N SER A 229 19.43 1.11 4.14
CA SER A 229 20.54 0.37 4.73
C SER A 229 20.43 0.39 6.26
N PRO A 230 21.31 -0.34 6.99
CA PRO A 230 21.35 -0.23 8.43
C PRO A 230 21.62 1.19 8.96
N ARG A 231 22.18 2.08 8.14
CA ARG A 231 22.42 3.48 8.51
C ARG A 231 21.18 4.39 8.35
N SER A 232 20.15 3.92 7.65
CA SER A 232 18.95 4.70 7.36
C SER A 232 18.09 4.89 8.61
N ARG A 233 17.59 6.12 8.80
CA ARG A 233 16.76 6.52 9.94
C ARG A 233 15.57 7.31 9.40
N MET A 234 14.39 6.69 9.37
CA MET A 234 13.19 7.35 8.83
C MET A 234 12.29 7.85 9.95
N TYR A 235 11.90 9.13 9.87
CA TYR A 235 10.90 9.71 10.74
C TYR A 235 9.49 9.47 10.20
N THR A 236 8.59 9.03 11.08
CA THR A 236 7.15 9.03 10.82
C THR A 236 6.37 9.44 12.06
N CYS A 237 5.38 10.31 11.85
CA CYS A 237 4.33 10.61 12.81
C CYS A 237 2.95 10.14 12.30
N MET A 238 2.95 9.33 11.25
CA MET A 238 1.74 8.75 10.67
C MET A 238 1.23 7.62 11.56
N PRO A 239 -0.09 7.37 11.61
CA PRO A 239 -0.63 6.33 12.49
C PRO A 239 -0.15 4.93 12.12
N LEU A 240 0.35 4.17 13.10
CA LEU A 240 0.82 2.79 12.93
C LEU A 240 -0.25 1.83 12.40
N TYR A 241 -1.53 2.12 12.63
CA TYR A 241 -2.66 1.36 12.08
C TYR A 241 -2.89 1.58 10.57
N HIS A 242 -2.14 2.47 9.92
CA HIS A 242 -2.25 2.75 8.49
C HIS A 242 -1.09 2.14 7.70
N ILE A 243 -1.36 1.68 6.46
CA ILE A 243 -0.37 1.01 5.61
C ILE A 243 0.89 1.86 5.34
N ALA A 244 0.76 3.19 5.42
CA ALA A 244 1.88 4.12 5.31
C ALA A 244 2.91 3.88 6.43
N ALA A 245 2.55 4.04 7.71
CA ALA A 245 3.50 3.82 8.79
C ALA A 245 3.92 2.34 8.90
N HIS A 246 2.98 1.42 8.60
CA HIS A 246 3.19 -0.02 8.64
C HIS A 246 4.22 -0.51 7.59
N GLY A 247 3.83 -0.52 6.31
CA GLY A 247 4.63 -1.11 5.24
C GLY A 247 5.68 -0.17 4.65
N LEU A 248 5.35 1.13 4.57
CA LEU A 248 6.16 2.11 3.85
C LEU A 248 7.29 2.73 4.68
N CYS A 249 7.28 2.52 6.00
CA CYS A 249 8.30 3.01 6.93
C CYS A 249 8.81 1.87 7.84
N THR A 250 7.95 1.33 8.71
CA THR A 250 8.36 0.40 9.78
C THR A 250 8.92 -0.91 9.23
N LEU A 251 8.16 -1.62 8.39
CA LEU A 251 8.64 -2.87 7.79
C LEU A 251 9.79 -2.64 6.81
N ALA A 252 9.81 -1.52 6.08
CA ALA A 252 10.92 -1.18 5.19
C ALA A 252 12.24 -1.03 5.96
N LEU A 253 12.23 -0.31 7.09
CA LEU A 253 13.42 -0.18 7.95
C LEU A 253 13.79 -1.49 8.64
N LEU A 254 12.82 -2.29 9.08
CA LEU A 254 13.08 -3.63 9.61
C LEU A 254 13.87 -4.50 8.63
N HIS A 255 13.42 -4.57 7.38
CA HIS A 255 14.10 -5.37 6.34
C HIS A 255 15.46 -4.79 5.95
N ALA A 256 15.62 -3.47 6.01
CA ALA A 256 16.90 -2.79 5.77
C ALA A 256 17.89 -2.90 6.94
N GLY A 257 17.42 -3.19 8.15
CA GLY A 257 18.22 -3.10 9.37
C GLY A 257 18.34 -1.68 9.93
N GLY A 258 17.49 -0.74 9.49
CA GLY A 258 17.55 0.67 9.88
C GLY A 258 16.77 1.02 11.15
N THR A 259 16.66 2.31 11.45
CA THR A 259 16.00 2.82 12.66
C THR A 259 14.71 3.57 12.34
N VAL A 260 13.61 3.23 13.03
CA VAL A 260 12.34 3.96 13.00
C VAL A 260 12.40 5.09 14.04
N VAL A 261 12.21 6.34 13.61
CA VAL A 261 12.00 7.47 14.53
C VAL A 261 10.50 7.78 14.55
N LEU A 262 9.84 7.44 15.67
CA LEU A 262 8.38 7.46 15.79
C LEU A 262 7.91 8.65 16.63
N GLY A 263 7.14 9.54 16.00
CA GLY A 263 6.38 10.59 16.66
C GLY A 263 4.99 10.11 17.08
N ARG A 264 4.46 10.66 18.19
CA ARG A 264 3.11 10.32 18.71
C ARG A 264 1.98 10.66 17.74
N ARG A 265 2.10 11.82 17.11
CA ARG A 265 1.16 12.42 16.16
C ARG A 265 1.84 13.62 15.53
N PHE A 266 1.33 14.08 14.40
CA PHE A 266 1.81 15.31 13.79
C PHE A 266 1.64 16.51 14.73
N SER A 267 2.68 17.35 14.82
CA SER A 267 2.70 18.63 15.51
C SER A 267 3.81 19.47 14.89
N HIS A 268 3.48 20.62 14.29
CA HIS A 268 4.48 21.48 13.66
C HIS A 268 5.58 21.90 14.65
N ALA A 269 5.22 22.14 15.93
CA ALA A 269 6.16 22.54 16.97
C ALA A 269 7.16 21.43 17.37
N ARG A 270 6.78 20.15 17.21
CA ARG A 270 7.62 19.01 17.61
C ARG A 270 8.27 18.28 16.44
N PHE A 271 7.73 18.42 15.23
CA PHE A 271 8.17 17.70 14.04
C PHE A 271 9.68 17.84 13.82
N TRP A 272 10.18 19.06 13.63
CA TRP A 272 11.60 19.29 13.36
C TRP A 272 12.49 18.96 14.57
N PRO A 273 12.14 19.35 15.81
CA PRO A 273 12.87 18.86 16.99
C PRO A 273 13.01 17.34 17.03
N GLU A 274 11.94 16.57 16.81
CA GLU A 274 11.96 15.10 16.81
C GLU A 274 12.82 14.55 15.67
N VAL A 275 12.70 15.10 14.45
CA VAL A 275 13.52 14.72 13.29
C VAL A 275 15.02 14.93 13.58
N ARG A 276 15.39 16.08 14.14
CA ARG A 276 16.78 16.42 14.48
C ARG A 276 17.31 15.54 15.60
N ALA A 277 16.58 15.44 16.71
CA ALA A 277 17.01 14.65 17.87
C ALA A 277 17.11 13.15 17.55
N GLY A 278 16.20 12.65 16.69
CA GLY A 278 16.23 11.28 16.19
C GLY A 278 17.25 11.03 15.08
N ARG A 279 17.88 12.09 14.57
CA ARG A 279 18.82 12.05 13.42
C ARG A 279 18.23 11.36 12.20
N ALA A 280 16.96 11.64 11.90
CA ALA A 280 16.30 11.05 10.75
C ALA A 280 16.89 11.62 9.46
N ASP A 281 17.27 10.74 8.54
CA ASP A 281 17.82 11.09 7.22
C ASP A 281 16.76 11.06 6.11
N ALA A 282 15.57 10.57 6.43
CA ALA A 282 14.40 10.54 5.58
C ALA A 282 13.13 10.82 6.39
N VAL A 283 12.13 11.41 5.73
CA VAL A 283 10.79 11.63 6.30
C VAL A 283 9.75 10.91 5.45
N GLN A 284 8.85 10.19 6.09
CA GLN A 284 7.64 9.72 5.44
C GLN A 284 6.66 10.88 5.25
N TYR A 285 6.35 11.20 3.99
CA TYR A 285 5.34 12.19 3.64
C TYR A 285 4.01 11.50 3.30
N VAL A 286 2.92 12.11 3.74
CA VAL A 286 1.57 11.76 3.31
C VAL A 286 0.75 13.06 3.23
N GLY A 287 0.09 13.29 2.10
CA GLY A 287 -0.94 14.32 1.94
C GLY A 287 -0.45 15.73 2.26
N GLU A 288 -1.04 16.37 3.28
CA GLU A 288 -0.88 17.80 3.56
C GLU A 288 0.37 18.15 4.38
N LEU A 289 1.23 17.17 4.69
CA LEU A 289 2.32 17.33 5.64
C LEU A 289 3.23 18.53 5.31
N CYS A 290 3.71 18.63 4.06
CA CYS A 290 4.57 19.75 3.66
C CYS A 290 3.83 21.09 3.70
N ARG A 291 2.54 21.13 3.37
CA ARG A 291 1.75 22.37 3.49
C ARG A 291 1.66 22.82 4.95
N TYR A 292 1.47 21.89 5.89
CA TYR A 292 1.47 22.25 7.31
C TYR A 292 2.84 22.73 7.80
N LEU A 293 3.92 22.13 7.30
CA LEU A 293 5.28 22.56 7.64
C LEU A 293 5.61 23.94 7.06
N LEU A 294 5.19 24.23 5.82
CA LEU A 294 5.37 25.54 5.18
C LEU A 294 4.60 26.66 5.88
N ASN A 295 3.45 26.34 6.49
CA ASN A 295 2.66 27.29 7.26
C ASN A 295 3.12 27.43 8.72
N ALA A 296 4.07 26.61 9.18
CA ALA A 296 4.63 26.74 10.51
C ALA A 296 5.56 27.97 10.57
N PRO A 297 5.71 28.62 11.74
CA PRO A 297 6.69 29.69 11.90
C PRO A 297 8.09 29.21 11.51
N ALA A 298 8.76 29.95 10.63
CA ALA A 298 10.13 29.65 10.22
C ALA A 298 11.11 29.80 11.40
N ASP A 299 12.18 29.01 11.38
CA ASP A 299 13.27 29.08 12.34
C ASP A 299 14.61 29.06 11.59
N PRO A 300 15.03 30.21 11.02
CA PRO A 300 16.18 30.26 10.12
C PRO A 300 17.48 29.73 10.72
N ALA A 301 17.62 29.76 12.06
CA ALA A 301 18.79 29.24 12.75
C ALA A 301 18.83 27.70 12.74
N ARG A 302 17.66 27.03 12.87
CA ARG A 302 17.58 25.58 13.08
C ARG A 302 16.94 24.81 11.92
N ASP A 303 16.36 25.50 10.94
CA ASP A 303 15.69 24.89 9.79
C ASP A 303 16.64 24.07 8.91
N LYS A 304 17.94 24.38 8.93
CA LYS A 304 18.99 23.63 8.20
C LYS A 304 19.72 22.60 9.07
N GLU A 305 19.46 22.55 10.37
CA GLU A 305 20.18 21.68 11.32
C GLU A 305 19.62 20.25 11.34
N HIS A 306 19.33 19.65 10.18
CA HIS A 306 18.74 18.31 10.09
C HIS A 306 19.51 17.39 9.13
N ASP A 307 19.43 16.08 9.38
CA ASP A 307 20.06 15.05 8.53
C ASP A 307 19.18 14.67 7.31
N VAL A 308 17.97 15.23 7.18
CA VAL A 308 16.99 14.86 6.14
C VAL A 308 17.51 15.17 4.75
N ARG A 309 17.56 14.15 3.90
CA ARG A 309 17.97 14.25 2.49
C ARG A 309 16.81 14.18 1.51
N TRP A 310 15.71 13.54 1.90
CA TRP A 310 14.54 13.36 1.04
C TRP A 310 13.26 13.14 1.84
N PHE A 311 12.15 13.55 1.23
CA PHE A 311 10.79 13.24 1.66
C PHE A 311 10.22 12.22 0.68
N ARG A 312 9.67 11.12 1.18
CA ARG A 312 8.99 10.16 0.30
C ARG A 312 7.54 10.57 0.12
N SER A 313 7.24 11.24 -0.99
CA SER A 313 5.88 11.75 -1.25
C SER A 313 4.87 10.67 -1.60
N GLY A 314 5.29 9.69 -2.40
CA GLY A 314 4.35 8.74 -3.03
C GLY A 314 3.56 9.36 -4.19
N ASP A 315 3.92 10.56 -4.62
CA ASP A 315 3.30 11.31 -5.71
C ASP A 315 4.17 11.26 -6.97
N MET A 316 3.52 11.18 -8.13
CA MET A 316 4.14 11.34 -9.44
C MET A 316 4.12 12.82 -9.83
N ILE A 317 5.29 13.35 -10.13
CA ILE A 317 5.50 14.76 -10.47
C ILE A 317 6.20 14.86 -11.82
N ARG A 318 5.83 15.85 -12.62
CA ARG A 318 6.49 16.21 -13.89
C ARG A 318 7.23 17.52 -13.67
N LEU A 319 8.50 17.55 -14.06
CA LEU A 319 9.33 18.76 -14.12
C LEU A 319 9.40 19.20 -15.59
N ASP A 320 9.09 20.46 -15.88
CA ASP A 320 9.30 21.02 -17.22
C ASP A 320 10.70 21.64 -17.41
N ALA A 321 10.97 22.16 -18.61
CA ALA A 321 12.26 22.73 -18.97
C ALA A 321 12.61 24.01 -18.17
N GLU A 322 11.60 24.70 -17.64
CA GLU A 322 11.74 25.90 -16.83
C GLU A 322 11.88 25.60 -15.32
N GLY A 323 11.89 24.32 -14.93
CA GLY A 323 12.03 23.88 -13.55
C GLY A 323 10.73 23.95 -12.73
N ARG A 324 9.57 24.08 -13.38
CA ARG A 324 8.25 24.08 -12.71
C ARG A 324 7.82 22.64 -12.46
N LEU A 325 7.37 22.39 -11.23
CA LEU A 325 6.86 21.09 -10.79
C LEU A 325 5.33 21.03 -10.94
N PHE A 326 4.86 20.04 -11.66
CA PHE A 326 3.44 19.73 -11.81
C PHE A 326 3.14 18.41 -11.11
N PHE A 327 2.17 18.42 -10.20
CA PHE A 327 1.58 17.19 -9.71
C PHE A 327 0.87 16.48 -10.87
N VAL A 328 1.18 15.20 -11.09
CA VAL A 328 0.56 14.41 -12.15
C VAL A 328 -0.48 13.46 -11.53
N ASP A 329 -0.05 12.60 -10.61
CA ASP A 329 -0.94 11.64 -9.97
C ASP A 329 -0.34 11.07 -8.69
N ARG A 330 -1.07 10.21 -7.99
CA ARG A 330 -0.50 9.38 -6.90
C ARG A 330 0.01 8.06 -7.43
N LEU A 331 1.09 7.54 -6.84
CA LEU A 331 1.53 6.17 -7.12
C LEU A 331 0.40 5.19 -6.74
N GLY A 332 -0.22 4.58 -7.74
CA GLY A 332 -1.34 3.64 -7.60
C GLY A 332 -2.70 4.13 -8.11
N ASP A 333 -2.85 5.41 -8.45
CA ASP A 333 -4.06 5.93 -9.12
C ASP A 333 -3.97 5.85 -10.65
N THR A 334 -2.78 5.57 -11.21
CA THR A 334 -2.55 5.26 -12.62
C THR A 334 -3.06 3.88 -13.02
N PHE A 335 -3.41 3.70 -14.30
CA PHE A 335 -3.61 2.36 -14.89
C PHE A 335 -2.60 2.11 -16.01
N ARG A 336 -2.37 0.85 -16.35
CA ARG A 336 -1.42 0.46 -17.41
C ARG A 336 -2.16 -0.10 -18.62
N TRP A 337 -1.96 0.46 -19.81
CA TRP A 337 -2.58 -0.01 -21.05
C TRP A 337 -1.56 -0.13 -22.17
N LYS A 338 -1.53 -1.26 -22.88
CA LYS A 338 -0.58 -1.52 -23.98
C LYS A 338 0.88 -1.22 -23.59
N ALA A 339 1.26 -1.70 -22.39
CA ALA A 339 2.53 -1.49 -21.72
C ALA A 339 2.87 -0.06 -21.26
N GLU A 340 1.99 0.92 -21.46
CA GLU A 340 2.17 2.32 -21.07
C GLU A 340 1.42 2.66 -19.77
N ASN A 341 2.00 3.50 -18.91
CA ASN A 341 1.30 4.02 -17.73
C ASN A 341 0.49 5.26 -18.10
N VAL A 342 -0.76 5.28 -17.65
CA VAL A 342 -1.71 6.37 -17.92
C VAL A 342 -2.14 7.00 -16.60
N SER A 343 -1.95 8.31 -16.47
CA SER A 343 -2.49 9.08 -15.34
C SER A 343 -3.99 9.23 -15.49
N THR A 344 -4.71 8.96 -14.42
CA THR A 344 -6.16 9.19 -14.43
C THR A 344 -6.49 10.67 -14.36
N ASN A 345 -5.71 11.47 -13.63
CA ASN A 345 -5.98 12.91 -13.52
C ASN A 345 -5.69 13.64 -14.84
N GLU A 346 -4.57 13.36 -15.50
CA GLU A 346 -4.25 14.00 -16.79
C GLU A 346 -5.35 13.78 -17.83
N VAL A 347 -5.82 12.54 -17.96
CA VAL A 347 -6.91 12.21 -18.87
C VAL A 347 -8.22 12.86 -18.40
N SER A 348 -8.45 12.93 -17.08
CA SER A 348 -9.62 13.59 -16.51
C SER A 348 -9.65 15.07 -16.79
N ASP A 349 -8.51 15.75 -16.71
CA ASP A 349 -8.36 17.18 -17.01
C ASP A 349 -8.62 17.45 -18.50
N VAL A 350 -8.08 16.61 -19.38
CA VAL A 350 -8.33 16.73 -20.83
C VAL A 350 -9.80 16.51 -21.16
N VAL A 351 -10.41 15.44 -20.65
CA VAL A 351 -11.84 15.13 -20.90
C VAL A 351 -12.73 16.20 -20.29
N GLY A 352 -12.43 16.66 -19.07
CA GLY A 352 -13.16 17.72 -18.37
C GLY A 352 -13.04 19.09 -19.02
N ALA A 353 -12.01 19.33 -19.85
CA ALA A 353 -11.87 20.57 -20.61
C ALA A 353 -12.80 20.65 -21.84
N PHE A 354 -13.48 19.55 -22.22
CA PHE A 354 -14.46 19.59 -23.30
C PHE A 354 -15.73 20.32 -22.85
N ALA A 355 -16.16 21.34 -23.59
CA ALA A 355 -17.17 22.30 -23.13
C ALA A 355 -18.52 21.69 -22.70
N GLN A 356 -18.88 20.51 -23.22
CA GLN A 356 -20.13 19.82 -22.87
C GLN A 356 -19.99 18.86 -21.67
N VAL A 357 -18.80 18.71 -21.08
CA VAL A 357 -18.54 17.90 -19.88
C VAL A 357 -18.51 18.81 -18.66
N ALA A 358 -19.35 18.53 -17.65
CA ALA A 358 -19.29 19.23 -16.36
C ALA A 358 -18.17 18.66 -15.48
N GLU A 359 -18.15 17.34 -15.36
CA GLU A 359 -17.22 16.62 -14.50
C GLU A 359 -16.77 15.34 -15.18
N ALA A 360 -15.50 14.98 -14.97
CA ALA A 360 -14.90 13.76 -15.49
C ALA A 360 -14.23 12.99 -14.36
N ASN A 361 -14.35 11.66 -14.37
CA ASN A 361 -13.70 10.77 -13.43
C ASN A 361 -13.14 9.55 -14.18
N VAL A 362 -11.82 9.49 -14.30
CA VAL A 362 -11.14 8.49 -15.14
C VAL A 362 -10.61 7.31 -14.31
N TYR A 363 -10.73 6.11 -14.88
CA TYR A 363 -10.32 4.86 -14.26
C TYR A 363 -9.93 3.80 -15.30
N GLY A 364 -9.19 2.77 -14.87
CA GLY A 364 -8.81 1.65 -15.73
C GLY A 364 -9.78 0.47 -15.66
N VAL A 365 -10.25 0.01 -16.82
CA VAL A 365 -11.15 -1.14 -16.99
C VAL A 365 -10.40 -2.35 -17.53
N ALA A 366 -10.57 -3.50 -16.87
CA ALA A 366 -9.99 -4.75 -17.35
C ALA A 366 -10.74 -5.24 -18.59
N VAL A 367 -9.99 -5.64 -19.62
CA VAL A 367 -10.54 -6.15 -20.88
C VAL A 367 -10.14 -7.63 -21.00
N PRO A 368 -11.09 -8.56 -21.21
CA PRO A 368 -10.80 -9.96 -21.51
C PRO A 368 -9.80 -10.09 -22.65
N HIS A 369 -8.86 -11.03 -22.53
CA HIS A 369 -7.85 -11.33 -23.56
C HIS A 369 -6.89 -10.18 -23.90
N ALA A 370 -6.85 -9.12 -23.09
CA ALA A 370 -5.89 -8.02 -23.22
C ALA A 370 -5.00 -7.94 -21.97
N ASP A 371 -3.77 -7.45 -22.16
CA ASP A 371 -2.86 -7.15 -21.06
C ASP A 371 -3.04 -5.72 -20.57
N GLY A 372 -3.09 -5.54 -19.25
CA GLY A 372 -3.39 -4.27 -18.60
C GLY A 372 -4.88 -3.91 -18.50
N ARG A 373 -5.16 -2.62 -18.36
CA ARG A 373 -6.49 -2.02 -18.20
C ARG A 373 -6.62 -0.84 -19.16
N CYS A 374 -7.65 -0.82 -19.99
CA CYS A 374 -7.91 0.31 -20.88
C CYS A 374 -8.53 1.49 -20.13
N GLY A 375 -8.39 2.69 -20.67
CA GLY A 375 -8.97 3.89 -20.07
C GLY A 375 -10.49 3.95 -20.24
N ALA A 376 -11.18 4.32 -19.17
CA ALA A 376 -12.59 4.68 -19.17
C ALA A 376 -12.79 6.02 -18.45
N ALA A 377 -13.67 6.87 -18.98
CA ALA A 377 -14.03 8.15 -18.38
C ALA A 377 -15.52 8.15 -18.03
N ALA A 378 -15.86 8.28 -16.74
CA ALA A 378 -17.22 8.59 -16.33
C ALA A 378 -17.42 10.10 -16.38
N ILE A 379 -18.47 10.55 -17.06
CA ILE A 379 -18.75 11.98 -17.29
C ILE A 379 -20.19 12.34 -16.91
N THR A 380 -20.35 13.58 -16.46
CA THR A 380 -21.64 14.28 -16.37
C THR A 380 -21.66 15.41 -17.40
N PHE A 381 -22.86 15.79 -17.84
CA PHE A 381 -23.01 16.85 -18.83
C PHE A 381 -22.99 18.24 -18.20
N ALA A 382 -22.43 19.20 -18.95
CA ALA A 382 -22.45 20.61 -18.62
C ALA A 382 -23.88 21.19 -18.69
N ASP A 383 -24.11 22.27 -17.94
CA ASP A 383 -25.35 23.01 -17.99
C ASP A 383 -25.67 23.43 -19.44
N GLY A 384 -26.87 23.09 -19.91
CA GLY A 384 -27.32 23.38 -21.29
C GLY A 384 -27.25 22.20 -22.25
N VAL A 385 -26.67 21.07 -21.85
CA VAL A 385 -26.76 19.81 -22.60
C VAL A 385 -27.86 18.95 -21.98
N ALA A 386 -28.98 18.83 -22.69
CA ALA A 386 -30.19 18.20 -22.15
C ALA A 386 -30.07 16.69 -21.96
N ASP A 387 -29.42 16.02 -22.91
CA ASP A 387 -29.33 14.56 -22.97
C ASP A 387 -28.19 14.11 -23.90
N GLU A 388 -28.12 12.80 -24.12
CA GLU A 388 -27.14 12.15 -24.98
C GLU A 388 -27.31 12.46 -26.47
N GLU A 389 -28.49 12.88 -26.92
CA GLU A 389 -28.71 13.28 -28.31
C GLU A 389 -28.11 14.67 -28.58
N ALA A 390 -28.13 15.54 -27.56
CA ALA A 390 -27.51 16.86 -27.60
C ALA A 390 -25.98 16.84 -27.38
N PHE A 391 -25.42 15.74 -26.88
CA PHE A 391 -23.98 15.61 -26.59
C PHE A 391 -23.17 15.20 -27.84
N ASP A 392 -22.13 15.98 -28.15
CA ASP A 392 -21.24 15.74 -29.29
C ASP A 392 -20.15 14.71 -28.97
N PHE A 393 -20.54 13.44 -29.05
CA PHE A 393 -19.63 12.30 -28.90
C PHE A 393 -18.52 12.22 -29.94
N LYS A 394 -18.69 12.86 -31.11
CA LYS A 394 -17.64 12.92 -32.13
C LYS A 394 -16.62 13.99 -31.74
N GLY A 395 -17.09 15.19 -31.40
CA GLY A 395 -16.23 16.27 -30.91
C GLY A 395 -15.42 15.88 -29.67
N LEU A 396 -16.02 15.13 -28.73
CA LEU A 396 -15.27 14.62 -27.57
C LEU A 396 -14.14 13.66 -28.00
N ALA A 397 -14.41 12.74 -28.94
CA ALA A 397 -13.41 11.81 -29.45
C ALA A 397 -12.27 12.54 -30.15
N GLU A 398 -12.59 13.51 -31.01
CA GLU A 398 -11.60 14.33 -31.72
C GLU A 398 -10.74 15.16 -30.74
N HIS A 399 -11.38 15.77 -29.73
CA HIS A 399 -10.70 16.53 -28.67
C HIS A 399 -9.71 15.64 -27.88
N ALA A 400 -10.16 14.46 -27.46
CA ALA A 400 -9.33 13.52 -26.71
C ALA A 400 -8.16 13.00 -27.56
N VAL A 401 -8.41 12.58 -28.81
CA VAL A 401 -7.37 12.06 -29.72
C VAL A 401 -6.34 13.12 -30.09
N LYS A 402 -6.75 14.39 -30.20
CA LYS A 402 -5.84 15.51 -30.48
C LYS A 402 -4.96 15.85 -29.28
N SER A 403 -5.47 15.68 -28.07
CA SER A 403 -4.85 16.17 -26.84
C SER A 403 -4.10 15.09 -26.04
N LEU A 404 -4.40 13.81 -26.29
CA LEU A 404 -3.80 12.67 -25.59
C LEU A 404 -3.09 11.73 -26.57
N PRO A 405 -2.01 11.04 -26.13
CA PRO A 405 -1.47 9.94 -26.90
C PRO A 405 -2.51 8.82 -27.03
N ARG A 406 -2.45 8.07 -28.13
CA ARG A 406 -3.45 7.04 -28.51
C ARG A 406 -3.74 6.03 -27.38
N TYR A 407 -2.74 5.67 -26.57
CA TYR A 407 -2.90 4.71 -25.48
C TYR A 407 -3.61 5.28 -24.23
N ALA A 408 -3.67 6.61 -24.09
CA ALA A 408 -4.30 7.30 -22.96
C ALA A 408 -5.74 7.76 -23.26
N VAL A 409 -6.12 7.83 -24.54
CA VAL A 409 -7.49 8.14 -24.96
C VAL A 409 -8.45 7.12 -24.33
N PRO A 410 -9.50 7.56 -23.60
CA PRO A 410 -10.49 6.64 -23.05
C PRO A 410 -11.12 5.80 -24.15
N VAL A 411 -11.03 4.48 -24.02
CA VAL A 411 -11.73 3.55 -24.92
C VAL A 411 -13.21 3.57 -24.61
N PHE A 412 -13.58 3.72 -23.34
CA PHE A 412 -14.96 3.82 -22.88
C PHE A 412 -15.28 5.20 -22.33
N VAL A 413 -16.48 5.69 -22.65
CA VAL A 413 -17.09 6.86 -22.01
C VAL A 413 -18.39 6.39 -21.36
N ARG A 414 -18.49 6.60 -20.05
CA ARG A 414 -19.69 6.29 -19.29
C ARG A 414 -20.41 7.58 -18.95
N VAL A 415 -21.60 7.76 -19.49
CA VAL A 415 -22.48 8.88 -19.12
C VAL A 415 -23.20 8.49 -17.84
N THR A 416 -23.04 9.30 -16.80
CA THR A 416 -23.68 9.09 -15.50
C THR A 416 -24.52 10.31 -15.10
N PRO A 417 -25.69 10.12 -14.48
CA PRO A 417 -26.49 11.26 -13.98
C PRO A 417 -25.76 12.07 -12.91
N LYS A 418 -24.88 11.43 -12.13
CA LYS A 418 -24.08 12.09 -11.09
C LYS A 418 -22.85 11.27 -10.76
N LEU A 419 -21.77 11.95 -10.42
CA LEU A 419 -20.60 11.29 -9.85
C LEU A 419 -20.75 11.09 -8.34
N ASP A 420 -20.19 9.99 -7.85
CA ASP A 420 -20.16 9.69 -6.43
C ASP A 420 -19.01 10.44 -5.75
N TYR A 421 -19.31 11.14 -4.66
CA TYR A 421 -18.33 11.89 -3.87
C TYR A 421 -18.18 11.31 -2.46
N THR A 422 -16.99 11.42 -1.89
CA THR A 422 -16.77 11.25 -0.45
C THR A 422 -17.37 12.41 0.34
N GLY A 423 -17.50 12.25 1.67
CA GLY A 423 -17.82 13.37 2.57
C GLY A 423 -16.81 14.54 2.54
N THR A 424 -15.69 14.39 1.85
CA THR A 424 -14.69 15.44 1.59
C THR A 424 -14.61 15.85 0.11
N LEU A 425 -15.68 15.65 -0.66
CA LEU A 425 -15.79 16.04 -2.08
C LEU A 425 -14.77 15.40 -3.04
N LYS A 426 -14.15 14.28 -2.66
CA LYS A 426 -13.32 13.49 -3.59
C LYS A 426 -14.19 12.52 -4.38
N MET A 427 -14.02 12.51 -5.70
CA MET A 427 -14.69 11.56 -6.60
C MET A 427 -14.31 10.11 -6.30
N GLN A 428 -15.28 9.21 -6.32
CA GLN A 428 -15.11 7.79 -6.06
C GLN A 428 -14.98 7.00 -7.36
N LYS A 429 -14.04 6.05 -7.40
CA LYS A 429 -13.79 5.20 -8.58
C LYS A 429 -14.15 3.72 -8.35
N GLY A 430 -14.48 3.34 -7.11
CA GLY A 430 -14.63 1.93 -6.71
C GLY A 430 -15.73 1.20 -7.49
N ARG A 431 -16.95 1.73 -7.44
CA ARG A 431 -18.12 1.24 -8.18
C ARG A 431 -17.83 1.12 -9.68
N LEU A 432 -17.36 2.22 -10.27
CA LEU A 432 -17.03 2.30 -11.69
C LEU A 432 -16.02 1.23 -12.14
N LYS A 433 -14.98 0.98 -11.33
CA LYS A 433 -13.96 -0.05 -11.59
C LYS A 433 -14.49 -1.48 -11.44
N GLU A 434 -15.41 -1.71 -10.51
CA GLU A 434 -16.01 -3.02 -10.23
C GLU A 434 -17.00 -3.43 -11.33
N GLU A 435 -17.81 -2.48 -11.80
CA GLU A 435 -18.76 -2.69 -12.91
C GLU A 435 -18.03 -2.78 -14.26
N GLY A 436 -16.91 -2.07 -14.42
CA GLY A 436 -16.05 -2.16 -15.59
C GLY A 436 -16.77 -1.85 -16.91
N MET A 437 -16.80 -2.83 -17.81
CA MET A 437 -17.51 -2.76 -19.11
C MET A 437 -18.72 -3.71 -19.18
N GLU A 438 -19.18 -4.28 -18.06
CA GLU A 438 -20.34 -5.17 -18.03
C GLU A 438 -21.63 -4.35 -18.19
N VAL A 439 -22.22 -4.36 -19.39
CA VAL A 439 -23.33 -3.46 -19.76
C VAL A 439 -24.52 -3.62 -18.82
N ALA A 440 -24.91 -4.85 -18.48
CA ALA A 440 -25.98 -5.11 -17.52
C ALA A 440 -25.78 -4.41 -16.15
N LYS A 441 -24.56 -4.45 -15.58
CA LYS A 441 -24.26 -3.81 -14.29
C LYS A 441 -24.26 -2.29 -14.39
N VAL A 442 -23.76 -1.76 -15.50
CA VAL A 442 -23.73 -0.30 -15.73
C VAL A 442 -25.15 0.24 -15.84
N GLU A 443 -25.98 -0.39 -16.65
CA GLU A 443 -27.36 0.06 -16.90
C GLU A 443 -28.29 -0.11 -15.68
N GLU A 444 -28.04 -1.10 -14.82
CA GLU A 444 -28.77 -1.26 -13.54
C GLU A 444 -28.69 0.00 -12.67
N THR A 445 -27.59 0.75 -12.77
CA THR A 445 -27.38 1.98 -12.01
C THR A 445 -27.86 3.26 -12.72
N GLY A 446 -28.45 3.11 -13.92
CA GLY A 446 -28.92 4.21 -14.76
C GLY A 446 -27.81 4.87 -15.59
N ASP A 447 -26.58 4.38 -15.51
CA ASP A 447 -25.46 4.84 -16.33
C ASP A 447 -25.57 4.26 -17.75
N ARG A 448 -25.04 4.97 -18.76
CA ARG A 448 -24.96 4.47 -20.14
C ARG A 448 -23.53 4.39 -20.63
N LEU A 449 -23.17 3.28 -21.27
CA LEU A 449 -21.80 3.02 -21.71
C LEU A 449 -21.65 3.23 -23.22
N TYR A 450 -20.62 3.99 -23.58
CA TYR A 450 -20.18 4.25 -24.93
C TYR A 450 -18.73 3.81 -25.08
N TRP A 451 -18.33 3.53 -26.32
CA TRP A 451 -16.96 3.17 -26.63
C TRP A 451 -16.51 3.80 -27.95
N LEU A 452 -15.21 4.01 -28.09
CA LEU A 452 -14.59 4.43 -29.34
C LEU A 452 -14.11 3.18 -30.09
N PRO A 453 -14.80 2.74 -31.16
CA PRO A 453 -14.41 1.54 -31.87
C PRO A 453 -13.00 1.66 -32.46
N PRO A 454 -12.25 0.56 -32.59
CA PRO A 454 -10.95 0.58 -33.27
C PRO A 454 -11.06 1.20 -34.68
N GLY A 455 -10.37 2.32 -34.89
CA GLY A 455 -10.42 3.05 -36.17
C GLY A 455 -11.65 3.94 -36.37
N GLY A 456 -12.58 3.98 -35.40
CA GLY A 456 -13.70 4.91 -35.38
C GLY A 456 -13.28 6.34 -35.03
N ASP A 457 -14.11 7.30 -35.43
CA ASP A 457 -13.94 8.74 -35.20
C ASP A 457 -14.94 9.32 -34.18
N ARG A 458 -15.80 8.47 -33.61
CA ARG A 458 -16.83 8.87 -32.64
C ARG A 458 -17.07 7.81 -31.58
N TYR A 459 -17.43 8.25 -30.38
CA TYR A 459 -17.99 7.35 -29.37
C TYR A 459 -19.39 6.88 -29.82
N VAL A 460 -19.62 5.57 -29.76
CA VAL A 460 -20.91 4.94 -30.09
C VAL A 460 -21.41 4.13 -28.91
N ARG A 461 -22.72 3.86 -28.86
CA ARG A 461 -23.31 3.11 -27.76
C ARG A 461 -22.71 1.71 -27.70
N PHE A 462 -22.20 1.32 -26.54
CA PHE A 462 -21.65 0.00 -26.28
C PHE A 462 -22.75 -0.90 -25.71
N ARG A 463 -23.08 -1.99 -26.40
CA ARG A 463 -24.21 -2.87 -26.05
C ARG A 463 -23.74 -4.24 -25.55
N GLU A 464 -24.65 -5.01 -24.98
CA GLU A 464 -24.36 -6.38 -24.50
C GLU A 464 -23.77 -7.28 -25.61
N GLU A 465 -24.19 -7.07 -26.86
CA GLU A 465 -23.62 -7.75 -28.04
C GLU A 465 -22.14 -7.42 -28.25
N ASP A 466 -21.73 -6.16 -28.09
CA ASP A 466 -20.33 -5.75 -28.19
C ASP A 466 -19.50 -6.33 -27.04
N TYR A 467 -20.05 -6.34 -25.83
CA TYR A 467 -19.44 -6.96 -24.66
C TYR A 467 -19.22 -8.46 -24.86
N ALA A 468 -20.23 -9.17 -25.37
CA ALA A 468 -20.13 -10.59 -25.68
C ALA A 468 -19.03 -10.88 -26.72
N ARG A 469 -18.93 -10.07 -27.78
CA ARG A 469 -17.88 -10.20 -28.81
C ARG A 469 -16.47 -10.01 -28.24
N ILE A 470 -16.27 -9.04 -27.34
CA ILE A 470 -14.96 -8.87 -26.67
C ILE A 470 -14.67 -10.06 -25.75
N LYS A 471 -15.65 -10.48 -24.95
CA LYS A 471 -15.51 -11.61 -24.02
C LYS A 471 -15.18 -12.92 -24.74
N ASN A 472 -15.76 -13.14 -25.92
CA ASN A 472 -15.49 -14.31 -26.76
C ASN A 472 -14.19 -14.18 -27.59
N GLY A 473 -13.52 -13.02 -27.57
CA GLY A 473 -12.27 -12.78 -28.31
C GLY A 473 -12.47 -12.47 -29.80
N GLU A 474 -13.71 -12.24 -30.24
CA GLU A 474 -14.08 -11.88 -31.62
C GLU A 474 -13.75 -10.41 -31.95
N LEU A 475 -13.61 -9.58 -30.92
CA LEU A 475 -13.31 -8.16 -31.03
C LEU A 475 -12.17 -7.78 -30.07
N LYS A 476 -11.08 -7.23 -30.61
CA LYS A 476 -9.89 -6.81 -29.85
C LYS A 476 -9.80 -5.28 -29.81
N LEU A 477 -9.35 -4.73 -28.67
CA LEU A 477 -9.23 -3.29 -28.40
C LEU A 477 -7.79 -2.77 -28.52
#